data_AF-A0A371X2C3-F1
#
_entry.id   AF-A0A371X2C3-F1
#
_cell.length_a   1.000
_cell.length_b   1.000
_cell.length_c   1.000
_cell.angle_alpha   90.00
_cell.angle_beta   90.00
_cell.angle_gamma   90.00
#
_symmetry.space_group_name_H-M   'P 1'
#
loop_
_entity.id
_entity.type
_entity.pdbx_description
1 polymer ?
#
loop_
_entity_poly.entity_id
_entity_poly.type
_entity_poly.pdbx_seq_one_letter_code
_entity_poly.pdbx_strand_id
1 'polypeptide(L)'
;MQPEMALLWEVSVWEFIVVTVVLGGGGAYAIGRSTALSWNGWGLMAFYVFLLTIAVRFIHFSLFDGTFFLPLEEFGTAFYYAFIDYVVLFAIAAIGRSFVRNRQMARQYGFLGTR
;
A
#
# COMPACT_ATOMS: atom_id res chain seq x y z
N MET A 1 18.71 -2.48 14.28
CA MET A 1 19.79 -2.55 13.28
C MET A 1 20.11 -1.11 12.88
N GLN A 2 21.29 -0.79 12.31
CA GLN A 2 21.53 0.60 11.87
C GLN A 2 20.67 0.88 10.61
N PRO A 3 19.99 2.02 10.51
CA PRO A 3 19.19 2.34 9.33
C PRO A 3 20.08 2.45 8.08
N GLU A 4 19.76 1.67 7.06
CA GLU A 4 20.39 1.73 5.74
C GLU A 4 19.58 2.73 4.91
N MET A 5 19.97 4.02 4.96
CA MET A 5 19.36 5.11 4.20
C MET A 5 19.52 4.93 2.67
N ALA A 6 18.86 3.92 2.13
CA ALA A 6 18.87 3.56 0.72
C ALA A 6 17.78 4.31 -0.04
N LEU A 7 17.83 4.25 -1.37
CA LEU A 7 16.90 4.97 -2.23
C LEU A 7 15.44 4.49 -2.08
N LEU A 8 15.21 3.25 -1.66
CA LEU A 8 13.87 2.66 -1.60
C LEU A 8 13.40 2.32 -0.17
N TRP A 9 14.33 2.13 0.76
CA TRP A 9 14.04 1.76 2.14
C TRP A 9 15.02 2.48 3.06
N GLU A 10 14.56 2.74 4.28
CA GLU A 10 15.32 3.47 5.29
C GLU A 10 16.01 2.56 6.29
N VAL A 11 15.39 1.43 6.57
CA VAL A 11 15.77 0.53 7.66
C VAL A 11 16.58 -0.64 7.09
N SER A 12 16.12 -1.89 7.20
CA SER A 12 16.67 -3.02 6.44
C SER A 12 15.77 -3.44 5.28
N VAL A 13 16.37 -3.98 4.20
CA VAL A 13 15.65 -4.69 3.12
C VAL A 13 14.69 -5.74 3.68
N TRP A 14 15.12 -6.47 4.70
CA TRP A 14 14.32 -7.55 5.28
C TRP A 14 13.05 -7.02 5.95
N GLU A 15 13.18 -5.92 6.68
CA GLU A 15 12.08 -5.26 7.38
C GLU A 15 11.10 -4.64 6.38
N PHE A 16 11.62 -4.05 5.30
CA PHE A 16 10.79 -3.59 4.18
C PHE A 16 9.96 -4.72 3.56
N ILE A 17 10.57 -5.87 3.30
CA ILE A 17 9.87 -7.02 2.73
C ILE A 17 8.80 -7.54 3.71
N VAL A 18 9.14 -7.73 4.99
CA VAL A 18 8.20 -8.29 5.96
C VAL A 18 7.07 -7.31 6.28
N VAL A 19 7.38 -6.06 6.57
CA VAL A 19 6.40 -5.07 7.03
C VAL A 19 5.64 -4.47 5.87
N THR A 20 6.32 -3.97 4.84
CA THR A 20 5.65 -3.27 3.74
C THR A 20 5.06 -4.26 2.74
N VAL A 21 5.81 -5.28 2.30
CA VAL A 21 5.34 -6.17 1.23
C VAL A 21 4.41 -7.26 1.76
N VAL A 22 4.74 -7.93 2.86
CA VAL A 22 3.92 -9.03 3.38
C VAL A 22 2.74 -8.51 4.20
N LEU A 23 3.01 -7.77 5.28
CA LEU A 23 1.96 -7.23 6.16
C LEU A 23 1.14 -6.13 5.48
N GLY A 24 1.82 -5.08 5.03
CA GLY A 24 1.22 -3.96 4.33
C GLY A 24 0.58 -4.39 3.01
N GLY A 25 1.30 -5.16 2.19
CA GLY A 25 0.78 -5.65 0.91
C GLY A 25 -0.44 -6.56 1.07
N GLY A 26 -0.46 -7.42 2.09
CA GLY A 26 -1.65 -8.21 2.44
C GLY A 26 -2.87 -7.32 2.75
N GLY A 27 -2.67 -6.28 3.58
CA GLY A 27 -3.69 -5.29 3.88
C GLY A 27 -4.14 -4.51 2.64
N ALA A 28 -3.20 -4.07 1.81
CA ALA A 28 -3.45 -3.30 0.60
C ALA A 28 -4.24 -4.13 -0.43
N TYR A 29 -3.89 -5.39 -0.62
CA TYR A 29 -4.64 -6.31 -1.46
C TYR A 29 -6.08 -6.49 -0.94
N ALA A 30 -6.27 -6.62 0.38
CA ALA A 30 -7.59 -6.71 0.98
C ALA A 30 -8.43 -5.43 0.77
N ILE A 31 -7.82 -4.25 0.87
CA ILE A 31 -8.45 -2.95 0.55
C ILE A 31 -8.84 -2.88 -0.93
N GLY A 32 -7.93 -3.27 -1.83
CA GLY A 32 -8.20 -3.33 -3.27
C GLY A 32 -9.39 -4.23 -3.58
N ARG A 33 -9.41 -5.43 -2.97
CA ARG A 33 -10.50 -6.40 -3.10
C ARG A 33 -11.82 -5.87 -2.52
N SER A 34 -11.83 -5.29 -1.33
CA SER A 34 -13.06 -4.81 -0.68
C SER A 34 -13.70 -3.65 -1.43
N THR A 35 -12.88 -2.66 -1.83
CA THR A 35 -13.34 -1.51 -2.61
C THR A 35 -13.84 -1.92 -3.99
N ALA A 36 -13.22 -2.95 -4.59
CA ALA A 36 -13.74 -3.56 -5.80
C ALA A 36 -15.12 -4.16 -5.51
N LEU A 37 -15.25 -5.08 -4.55
CA LEU A 37 -16.49 -5.82 -4.28
C LEU A 37 -17.71 -4.90 -4.12
N SER A 38 -17.53 -3.76 -3.44
CA SER A 38 -18.57 -2.75 -3.21
C SER A 38 -18.77 -1.75 -4.37
N TRP A 39 -18.05 -1.90 -5.49
CA TRP A 39 -18.08 -0.98 -6.63
C TRP A 39 -17.69 0.47 -6.28
N ASN A 40 -16.96 0.67 -5.18
CA ASN A 40 -16.52 1.99 -4.74
C ASN A 40 -15.49 2.57 -5.72
N GLY A 41 -15.38 3.89 -5.78
CA GLY A 41 -14.43 4.60 -6.65
C GLY A 41 -12.96 4.44 -6.24
N TRP A 42 -12.04 4.82 -7.15
CA TRP A 42 -10.59 4.80 -6.92
C TRP A 42 -10.15 5.73 -5.78
N GLY A 43 -10.85 6.85 -5.57
CA GLY A 43 -10.53 7.80 -4.50
C GLY A 43 -10.68 7.20 -3.10
N LEU A 44 -11.71 6.38 -2.86
CA LEU A 44 -11.88 5.71 -1.57
C LEU A 44 -10.78 4.68 -1.31
N MET A 45 -10.36 3.96 -2.35
CA MET A 45 -9.23 3.03 -2.26
C MET A 45 -7.93 3.77 -1.94
N ALA A 46 -7.65 4.87 -2.64
CA ALA A 46 -6.49 5.73 -2.39
C ALA A 46 -6.46 6.22 -0.93
N PHE A 47 -7.60 6.68 -0.41
CA PHE A 47 -7.73 7.10 0.98
C PHE A 47 -7.45 5.98 1.99
N TYR A 48 -7.98 4.77 1.77
CA TYR A 48 -7.70 3.63 2.65
C TYR A 48 -6.24 3.17 2.58
N VAL A 49 -5.63 3.17 1.40
CA VAL A 49 -4.19 2.87 1.25
C VAL A 49 -3.33 3.94 1.94
N PHE A 50 -3.75 5.20 1.92
CA PHE A 50 -3.08 6.28 2.63
C PHE A 50 -3.09 6.03 4.15
N LEU A 51 -4.24 5.69 4.72
CA LEU A 51 -4.33 5.32 6.14
C LEU A 51 -3.48 4.08 6.48
N LEU A 52 -3.49 3.08 5.61
CA LEU A 52 -2.65 1.89 5.77
C LEU A 52 -1.16 2.23 5.74
N THR A 53 -0.75 3.16 4.88
CA THR A 53 0.64 3.62 4.79
C THR A 53 1.11 4.24 6.10
N ILE A 54 0.26 5.08 6.73
CA ILE A 54 0.55 5.65 8.05
C ILE A 54 0.74 4.55 9.09
N ALA A 55 -0.13 3.52 9.09
CA ALA A 55 -0.02 2.39 10.00
C ALA A 55 1.27 1.57 9.77
N VAL A 56 1.65 1.33 8.51
CA VAL A 56 2.90 0.64 8.14
C VAL A 56 4.12 1.45 8.57
N ARG A 57 4.13 2.77 8.34
CA ARG A 57 5.20 3.67 8.79
C ARG A 57 5.34 3.69 10.31
N PHE A 58 4.22 3.62 11.04
CA PHE A 58 4.25 3.51 12.49
C PHE A 58 4.93 2.22 12.96
N ILE A 59 4.75 1.10 12.25
CA ILE A 59 5.45 -0.16 12.55
C ILE A 59 6.95 -0.01 12.27
N HIS A 60 7.35 0.60 11.15
CA HIS A 60 8.76 0.88 10.85
C HIS A 60 9.43 1.74 11.92
N PHE A 61 8.73 2.77 12.41
CA PHE A 61 9.20 3.61 13.51
C PHE A 61 9.32 2.82 14.83
N SER A 62 8.27 2.11 15.22
CA SER A 62 8.19 1.51 16.57
C SER A 62 9.01 0.24 16.76
N LEU A 63 9.22 -0.56 15.71
CA LEU A 63 9.97 -1.82 15.78
C LEU A 63 11.41 -1.70 15.27
N PHE A 64 11.69 -0.74 14.38
CA PHE A 64 12.95 -0.70 13.62
C PHE A 64 13.63 0.66 13.64
N ASP A 65 13.21 1.57 14.53
CA ASP A 65 13.78 2.91 14.69
C ASP A 65 13.80 3.72 13.37
N GLY A 66 12.85 3.46 12.46
CA GLY A 66 12.68 4.23 11.21
C GLY A 66 12.13 5.63 11.48
N THR A 67 12.21 6.54 10.51
CA THR A 67 11.68 7.90 10.69
C THR A 67 10.15 7.91 10.67
N PHE A 68 9.59 8.81 11.46
CA PHE A 68 8.17 9.10 11.48
C PHE A 68 7.94 10.59 11.20
N PHE A 69 6.69 11.00 10.97
CA PHE A 69 6.36 12.39 10.61
C PHE A 69 6.71 13.43 11.68
N LEU A 70 7.16 13.01 12.86
CA LEU A 70 7.59 13.84 13.97
C LEU A 70 8.94 13.31 14.47
N PRO A 71 9.95 14.16 14.71
CA PRO A 71 9.94 15.64 14.73
C PRO A 71 9.84 16.31 13.34
N LEU A 72 9.42 17.58 13.28
CA LEU A 72 9.26 18.34 12.02
C LEU A 72 10.55 18.48 11.19
N GLU A 73 11.71 18.33 11.81
CA GLU A 73 13.03 18.38 11.16
C GLU A 73 13.24 17.17 10.23
N GLU A 74 12.69 16.01 10.57
CA GLU A 74 12.77 14.75 9.83
C GLU A 74 11.58 14.56 8.88
N PHE A 75 10.68 15.54 8.81
CA PHE A 75 9.46 15.44 8.00
C PHE A 75 9.75 15.20 6.51
N GLY A 76 10.83 15.78 5.98
CA GLY A 76 11.22 15.61 4.58
C GLY A 76 11.61 14.17 4.21
N THR A 77 12.43 13.53 5.06
CA THR A 77 12.84 12.13 4.88
C THR A 77 11.68 11.18 5.14
N ALA A 78 10.91 11.40 6.20
CA ALA A 78 9.74 10.60 6.53
C ALA A 78 8.69 10.64 5.40
N PHE A 79 8.45 11.82 4.81
CA PHE A 79 7.52 11.98 3.69
C PHE A 79 8.00 11.23 2.44
N TYR A 80 9.30 11.29 2.13
CA TYR A 80 9.88 10.56 1.00
C TYR A 80 9.66 9.05 1.11
N TYR A 81 10.02 8.45 2.24
CA TYR A 81 9.82 7.01 2.44
C TYR A 81 8.33 6.63 2.51
N ALA A 82 7.51 7.43 3.19
CA ALA A 82 6.06 7.21 3.21
C ALA A 82 5.44 7.26 1.81
N PHE A 83 5.92 8.14 0.93
CA PHE A 83 5.47 8.18 -0.46
C PHE A 83 5.84 6.90 -1.22
N ILE A 84 7.04 6.36 -0.99
CA ILE A 84 7.47 5.10 -1.60
C ILE A 84 6.57 3.94 -1.17
N ASP A 85 6.31 3.76 0.13
CA ASP A 85 5.40 2.69 0.54
C ASP A 85 3.99 2.93 0.03
N TYR A 86 3.52 4.18 0.02
CA TYR A 86 2.20 4.48 -0.51
C TYR A 86 2.09 4.01 -1.96
N VAL A 87 3.09 4.27 -2.81
CA VAL A 87 3.11 3.81 -4.20
C VAL A 87 3.14 2.29 -4.28
N VAL A 88 3.97 1.62 -3.48
CA VAL A 88 4.07 0.15 -3.44
C VAL A 88 2.76 -0.49 -3.00
N LEU A 89 2.17 -0.02 -1.90
CA LEU A 89 0.90 -0.49 -1.37
C LEU A 89 -0.24 -0.19 -2.34
N PHE A 90 -0.24 0.99 -2.97
CA PHE A 90 -1.26 1.35 -3.96
C PHE A 90 -1.20 0.44 -5.19
N ALA A 91 0.00 0.09 -5.67
CA ALA A 91 0.17 -0.85 -6.77
C ALA A 91 -0.40 -2.23 -6.41
N ILE A 92 -0.13 -2.73 -5.20
CA ILE A 92 -0.67 -4.01 -4.71
C ILE A 92 -2.21 -3.95 -4.59
N ALA A 93 -2.75 -2.86 -4.04
CA ALA A 93 -4.19 -2.64 -3.96
C ALA A 93 -4.83 -2.58 -5.36
N ALA A 94 -4.19 -1.90 -6.32
CA ALA A 94 -4.66 -1.80 -7.70
C ALA A 94 -4.68 -3.17 -8.40
N ILE A 95 -3.66 -4.02 -8.16
CA ILE A 95 -3.65 -5.41 -8.65
C ILE A 95 -4.84 -6.19 -8.09
N GLY A 96 -5.04 -6.15 -6.76
CA GLY A 96 -6.16 -6.83 -6.11
C GLY A 96 -7.52 -6.35 -6.61
N ARG A 97 -7.66 -5.04 -6.80
CA ARG A 97 -8.88 -4.43 -7.35
C ARG A 97 -9.14 -4.86 -8.79
N SER A 98 -8.11 -4.85 -9.63
CA SER A 98 -8.22 -5.17 -11.06
C SER A 98 -8.62 -6.64 -11.27
N PHE A 99 -8.03 -7.55 -10.50
CA PHE A 99 -8.39 -8.98 -10.54
C PHE A 99 -9.89 -9.19 -10.26
N VAL A 100 -10.41 -8.51 -9.25
CA VAL A 100 -11.81 -8.65 -8.83
C VAL A 100 -12.75 -7.93 -9.81
N ARG A 101 -12.39 -6.74 -10.34
CA ARG A 101 -13.20 -6.05 -11.38
C ARG A 101 -13.29 -6.82 -12.66
N ASN A 102 -12.18 -7.36 -13.17
CA ASN A 102 -12.18 -8.13 -14.40
C ASN A 102 -13.10 -9.35 -14.29
N ARG A 103 -13.08 -10.04 -13.15
CA ARG A 103 -13.97 -11.17 -12.88
C ARG A 103 -15.45 -10.76 -12.79
N GLN A 104 -15.75 -9.61 -12.18
CA GLN A 104 -17.12 -9.11 -12.12
C GLN A 104 -17.64 -8.71 -13.50
N MET A 105 -16.82 -8.02 -14.30
CA MET A 105 -17.19 -7.66 -15.66
C MET A 105 -17.42 -8.90 -16.53
N ALA A 106 -16.52 -9.89 -16.48
CA ALA A 106 -16.70 -11.14 -17.23
C ALA A 106 -17.97 -11.90 -16.83
N ARG A 107 -18.36 -11.87 -15.55
CA ARG A 107 -19.56 -12.55 -15.04
C ARG A 107 -20.86 -11.82 -15.39
N GLN A 108 -20.91 -10.50 -15.19
CA GLN A 108 -22.14 -9.72 -15.38
C GLN A 108 -22.32 -9.28 -16.83
N TYR A 109 -21.24 -9.00 -17.54
CA TYR A 109 -21.25 -8.47 -18.90
C TYR A 109 -20.63 -9.44 -19.93
N GLY A 110 -20.43 -10.72 -19.58
CA GLY A 110 -19.86 -11.71 -20.49
C GLY A 110 -20.63 -11.89 -21.80
N PHE A 111 -21.95 -11.62 -21.78
CA PHE A 111 -22.80 -11.65 -22.96
C PHE A 111 -22.47 -10.56 -24.01
N LEU A 112 -21.77 -9.49 -23.64
CA LEU A 112 -21.36 -8.44 -24.58
C LEU A 112 -20.21 -8.90 -25.50
N GLY A 113 -19.44 -9.91 -25.10
CA GLY A 113 -18.33 -10.46 -25.89
C GLY A 113 -18.71 -11.60 -26.83
N THR A 114 -19.98 -12.03 -26.83
CA THR A 114 -20.50 -13.17 -27.62
C THR A 114 -21.25 -12.75 -28.89
N ARG A 115 -21.04 -11.54 -29.41
CA ARG A 115 -21.61 -11.09 -30.69
C ARG A 115 -20.60 -11.17 -31.82
#